data_AF-A0Z3R4-F1
#
_entry.id   AF-A0Z3R4-F1
#
_cell.length_a   1.000
_cell.length_b   1.000
_cell.length_c   1.000
_cell.angle_alpha   90.00
_cell.angle_beta   90.00
_cell.angle_gamma   90.00
#
_symmetry.space_group_name_H-M   'P 1'
#
loop_
_entity.id
_entity.type
_entity.pdbx_description
1 polymer ?
#
loop_
_entity_poly.entity_id
_entity_poly.type
_entity_poly.pdbx_seq_one_letter_code
_entity_poly.pdbx_strand_id
1 'polypeptide(L)'
;MLNAYNVCEFILYFFAAAVLIHTLSVLQMGGAEVVTASPDAYQMAQDLVHYRAAFTGGLIVLYLYLRISLRPVAKVLAIVAVISWIAFIEDYLALDNIFYVADSITGLTIQTLRPLYLVSIVYMSVEAFRRESRHG
;
A
#
# COMPACT_ATOMS: atom_id res chain seq x y z
N MET A 1 -21.58 14.89 -6.82
CA MET A 1 -20.49 15.81 -6.43
C MET A 1 -19.30 14.96 -6.02
N LEU A 2 -18.16 15.12 -6.67
CA LEU A 2 -16.93 14.39 -6.32
C LEU A 2 -16.42 14.93 -4.98
N ASN A 3 -16.71 14.24 -3.88
CA ASN A 3 -16.16 14.60 -2.56
C ASN A 3 -14.69 14.17 -2.54
N ALA A 4 -13.78 15.02 -2.05
CA ALA A 4 -12.35 14.71 -1.94
C ALA A 4 -12.09 13.36 -1.24
N TYR A 5 -12.95 12.97 -0.29
CA TYR A 5 -12.90 11.63 0.32
C TYR A 5 -13.07 10.50 -0.70
N ASN A 6 -13.99 10.62 -1.65
CA ASN A 6 -14.23 9.61 -2.69
C ASN A 6 -13.06 9.54 -3.68
N VAL A 7 -12.36 10.65 -3.91
CA VAL A 7 -11.15 10.69 -4.75
C VAL A 7 -10.00 9.96 -4.04
N CYS A 8 -9.75 10.26 -2.77
CA CYS A 8 -8.73 9.57 -1.97
C CYS A 8 -9.02 8.07 -1.85
N GLU A 9 -10.29 7.71 -1.75
CA GLU A 9 -10.70 6.32 -1.72
C GLU A 9 -10.46 5.60 -3.06
N PHE A 10 -10.73 6.27 -4.18
CA PHE A 10 -10.38 5.74 -5.50
C PHE A 10 -8.88 5.50 -5.63
N ILE A 11 -8.06 6.46 -5.18
CA ILE A 11 -6.60 6.32 -5.14
C ILE A 11 -6.19 5.11 -4.31
N LEU A 12 -6.82 4.90 -3.15
CA LEU A 12 -6.55 3.76 -2.28
C LEU A 12 -6.84 2.43 -2.99
N TYR A 13 -7.97 2.30 -3.68
CA TYR A 13 -8.28 1.08 -4.45
C TYR A 13 -7.35 0.89 -5.64
N PHE A 14 -7.02 1.97 -6.34
CA PHE A 14 -6.09 1.91 -7.48
C PHE A 14 -4.69 1.47 -7.04
N PHE A 15 -4.19 2.02 -5.93
CA PHE A 15 -2.92 1.62 -5.35
C PHE A 15 -2.93 0.15 -4.90
N ALA A 16 -4.02 -0.30 -4.28
CA ALA A 16 -4.20 -1.71 -3.89
C ALA A 16 -4.11 -2.65 -5.08
N ALA A 17 -4.81 -2.30 -6.17
CA ALA A 17 -4.80 -3.07 -7.40
C ALA A 17 -3.39 -3.10 -8.01
N ALA A 18 -2.69 -1.96 -8.03
CA ALA A 18 -1.30 -1.90 -8.49
C ALA A 18 -0.37 -2.81 -7.66
N VAL A 19 -0.49 -2.81 -6.33
CA VAL A 19 0.26 -3.71 -5.43
C VAL A 19 -0.04 -5.18 -5.72
N LEU A 20 -1.31 -5.55 -5.91
CA LEU A 20 -1.68 -6.92 -6.26
C LEU A 20 -1.12 -7.33 -7.62
N ILE A 21 -1.26 -6.47 -8.64
CA ILE A 21 -0.73 -6.74 -9.98
C ILE A 21 0.78 -6.93 -9.93
N HIS A 22 1.52 -6.04 -9.26
CA HIS A 22 2.96 -6.19 -9.11
C HIS A 22 3.35 -7.47 -8.37
N THR A 23 2.63 -7.82 -7.30
CA THR A 23 2.86 -9.07 -6.55
C THR A 23 2.66 -10.30 -7.45
N LEU A 24 1.60 -10.31 -8.25
CA LEU A 24 1.33 -11.37 -9.23
C LEU A 24 2.38 -11.39 -10.35
N SER A 25 2.84 -10.22 -10.83
CA SER A 25 3.90 -10.12 -11.83
C SER A 25 5.23 -10.68 -11.30
N VAL A 26 5.59 -10.37 -10.05
CA VAL A 26 6.78 -10.93 -9.39
C VAL A 26 6.69 -12.45 -9.26
N LEU A 27 5.50 -12.97 -8.90
CA LEU A 27 5.22 -14.41 -8.84
C LEU A 27 5.33 -15.09 -10.21
N GLN A 28 4.75 -14.49 -11.25
CA GLN A 28 4.71 -15.06 -12.62
C GLN A 28 6.07 -15.01 -13.32
N MET A 29 6.85 -13.95 -13.10
CA MET A 29 8.19 -13.84 -13.65
C MET A 29 9.18 -14.79 -12.98
N GLY A 30 8.79 -15.51 -11.92
CA GLY A 30 9.67 -16.45 -11.22
C GLY A 30 10.97 -15.79 -10.74
N GLY A 31 10.98 -14.47 -10.54
CA GLY A 31 12.18 -13.71 -10.23
C GLY A 31 13.08 -13.28 -11.39
N ALA A 32 12.61 -13.39 -12.64
CA ALA A 32 13.44 -13.13 -13.83
C ALA A 32 14.05 -11.72 -13.95
N GLU A 33 13.68 -10.75 -13.10
CA GLU A 33 14.26 -9.40 -13.12
C GLU A 33 15.40 -9.18 -12.10
N VAL A 34 15.81 -10.19 -11.30
CA VAL A 34 16.96 -10.05 -10.37
C VAL A 34 17.78 -11.34 -10.30
N VAL A 35 18.47 -11.69 -11.39
CA VAL A 35 19.44 -12.81 -11.40
C VAL A 35 20.85 -12.36 -10.99
N THR A 36 21.04 -11.12 -10.54
CA THR A 36 22.39 -10.53 -10.40
C THR A 36 22.92 -10.34 -8.97
N ALA A 37 22.09 -10.47 -7.93
CA ALA A 37 22.53 -10.36 -6.53
C ALA A 37 22.04 -11.59 -5.76
N SER A 38 22.97 -12.34 -5.16
CA SER A 38 22.86 -13.55 -4.33
C SER A 38 21.46 -14.15 -4.02
N PRO A 39 21.34 -15.50 -3.92
CA PRO A 39 20.08 -16.19 -3.58
C PRO A 39 19.35 -15.64 -2.34
N ASP A 40 20.09 -15.16 -1.34
CA ASP A 40 19.53 -14.59 -0.11
C ASP A 40 18.89 -13.22 -0.34
N ALA A 41 19.49 -12.36 -1.16
CA ALA A 41 18.94 -11.05 -1.50
C ALA A 41 17.65 -11.19 -2.32
N TYR A 42 17.60 -12.20 -3.19
CA TYR A 42 16.41 -12.56 -3.95
C TYR A 42 15.26 -13.02 -3.05
N GLN A 43 15.51 -13.96 -2.14
CA GLN A 43 14.48 -14.43 -1.21
C GLN A 43 13.96 -13.28 -0.34
N MET A 44 14.85 -12.43 0.16
CA MET A 44 14.48 -11.28 0.97
C MET A 44 13.59 -10.29 0.20
N ALA A 45 13.87 -10.08 -1.09
CA ALA A 45 13.06 -9.22 -1.94
C ALA A 45 11.65 -9.77 -2.18
N GLN A 46 11.53 -11.08 -2.42
CA GLN A 46 10.23 -11.74 -2.56
C GLN A 46 9.42 -11.68 -1.27
N ASP A 47 10.05 -11.95 -0.14
CA ASP A 47 9.40 -11.89 1.17
C ASP A 47 8.86 -10.49 1.43
N LEU A 48 9.64 -9.43 1.14
CA LEU A 48 9.20 -8.04 1.29
C LEU A 48 7.97 -7.71 0.42
N VAL A 49 7.94 -8.19 -0.83
CA VAL A 49 6.80 -8.00 -1.74
C VAL A 49 5.56 -8.73 -1.20
N HIS A 50 5.71 -9.96 -0.69
CA HIS A 50 4.61 -10.73 -0.11
C HIS A 50 4.06 -10.10 1.18
N TYR A 51 4.94 -9.69 2.09
CA TYR A 51 4.52 -8.97 3.29
C TYR A 51 3.75 -7.71 2.93
N ARG A 52 4.24 -6.92 1.96
CA ARG A 52 3.57 -5.69 1.50
C ARG A 52 2.18 -5.97 0.92
N ALA A 53 2.03 -7.03 0.12
CA ALA A 53 0.76 -7.44 -0.44
C ALA A 53 -0.23 -7.90 0.64
N ALA A 54 0.24 -8.69 1.61
CA ALA A 54 -0.57 -9.18 2.71
C ALA A 54 -1.07 -8.03 3.61
N PHE A 55 -0.20 -7.08 3.96
CA PHE A 55 -0.59 -5.91 4.75
C PHE A 55 -1.53 -4.98 3.98
N THR A 56 -1.17 -4.60 2.74
CA THR A 56 -2.00 -3.69 1.94
C THR A 56 -3.36 -4.32 1.64
N GLY A 57 -3.40 -5.59 1.24
CA GLY A 57 -4.62 -6.33 0.97
C GLY A 57 -5.48 -6.51 2.21
N GLY A 58 -4.90 -7.01 3.30
CA GLY A 58 -5.62 -7.27 4.55
C GLY A 58 -6.23 -6.01 5.16
N LEU A 59 -5.47 -4.91 5.16
CA LEU A 59 -5.94 -3.63 5.71
C LEU A 59 -7.07 -3.01 4.88
N ILE A 60 -7.04 -3.20 3.55
CA ILE A 60 -8.10 -2.73 2.65
C ILE A 60 -9.35 -3.59 2.78
N VAL A 61 -9.21 -4.90 2.92
CA VAL A 61 -10.34 -5.80 3.19
C VAL A 61 -11.02 -5.41 4.50
N LEU A 62 -10.25 -5.12 5.55
CA LEU A 62 -10.78 -4.65 6.83
C LEU A 62 -11.51 -3.32 6.69
N TYR A 63 -10.93 -2.35 5.97
CA TYR A 63 -11.57 -1.07 5.66
C TYR A 63 -12.91 -1.26 4.94
N LEU A 64 -12.92 -2.07 3.88
CA LEU A 64 -14.12 -2.36 3.10
C LEU A 64 -15.21 -3.03 3.94
N TYR A 65 -14.84 -4.01 4.76
CA TYR A 65 -15.76 -4.69 5.67
C TYR A 65 -16.44 -3.70 6.62
N LEU A 66 -15.68 -2.83 7.27
CA LEU A 66 -16.22 -1.83 8.19
C LEU A 66 -17.10 -0.81 7.48
N ARG A 67 -16.67 -0.36 6.30
CA ARG A 67 -17.43 0.59 5.50
C ARG A 67 -18.78 0.02 5.05
N ILE A 68 -18.81 -1.21 4.52
CA ILE A 68 -20.04 -1.89 4.09
C ILE A 68 -20.95 -2.16 5.30
N SER A 69 -20.35 -2.48 6.45
CA SER A 69 -21.08 -2.69 7.71
C SER A 69 -21.54 -1.39 8.38
N LEU A 70 -21.32 -0.23 7.74
CA LEU A 70 -21.63 1.10 8.29
C LEU A 70 -21.04 1.34 9.69
N ARG A 71 -19.89 0.73 9.97
CA ARG A 71 -19.15 0.86 11.24
C ARG A 71 -18.17 2.03 11.16
N PRO A 72 -17.75 2.60 12.30
CA PRO A 72 -16.73 3.64 12.33
C PRO A 72 -15.42 3.11 11.73
N VAL A 73 -14.88 3.87 10.77
CA VAL A 73 -13.67 3.53 10.00
C VAL A 73 -12.47 4.38 10.41
N ALA A 74 -12.67 5.48 11.16
CA ALA A 74 -11.61 6.45 11.46
C ALA A 74 -10.40 5.82 12.17
N LYS A 75 -10.65 5.01 13.21
CA LYS A 75 -9.59 4.31 13.95
C LYS A 75 -8.81 3.34 13.07
N VAL A 76 -9.51 2.60 12.20
CA VAL A 76 -8.86 1.67 11.28
C VAL A 76 -8.04 2.42 10.26
N LEU A 77 -8.59 3.44 9.60
CA LEU A 77 -7.85 4.26 8.64
C LEU A 77 -6.59 4.90 9.25
N ALA A 78 -6.63 5.32 10.52
CA ALA A 78 -5.46 5.83 11.22
C ALA A 78 -4.40 4.75 11.46
N ILE A 79 -4.80 3.55 11.90
CA ILE A 79 -3.88 2.41 12.05
C ILE A 79 -3.24 2.06 10.70
N VAL A 80 -4.04 1.99 9.63
CA VAL A 80 -3.53 1.72 8.28
C VAL A 80 -2.56 2.81 7.84
N ALA A 81 -2.88 4.09 8.07
CA ALA A 81 -1.99 5.19 7.73
C ALA A 81 -0.63 5.05 8.45
N VAL A 82 -0.63 4.76 9.75
CA VAL A 82 0.61 4.58 10.53
C VAL A 82 1.43 3.40 10.00
N ILE A 83 0.81 2.23 9.80
CA ILE A 83 1.51 1.04 9.28
C ILE A 83 2.08 1.33 7.88
N SER A 84 1.31 1.95 7.00
CA SER A 84 1.74 2.28 5.64
C SER A 84 2.91 3.26 5.61
N TRP A 85 2.95 4.23 6.52
CA TRP A 85 4.09 5.14 6.67
C TRP A 85 5.33 4.44 7.22
N ILE A 86 5.17 3.56 8.21
CA ILE A 86 6.29 2.75 8.75
C ILE A 86 6.87 1.86 7.64
N ALA A 87 6.02 1.14 6.90
CA ALA A 87 6.45 0.30 5.79
C ALA A 87 7.15 1.11 4.68
N PHE A 88 6.72 2.35 4.44
CA PHE A 88 7.41 3.23 3.50
C PHE A 88 8.81 3.64 3.97
N ILE A 89 8.98 3.94 5.26
CA ILE A 89 10.29 4.27 5.84
C ILE A 89 11.20 3.05 5.84
N GLU A 90 10.69 1.89 6.26
CA GLU A 90 11.40 0.61 6.22
C GLU A 90 11.88 0.32 4.80
N ASP A 91 10.99 0.43 3.81
CA ASP A 91 11.35 0.28 2.41
C ASP A 91 12.44 1.30 2.04
N TYR A 92 12.28 2.59 2.34
CA TYR A 92 13.30 3.61 2.02
C TYR A 92 14.68 3.29 2.61
N LEU A 93 14.74 2.81 3.85
CA LEU A 93 15.99 2.44 4.53
C LEU A 93 16.59 1.14 3.96
N ALA A 94 15.75 0.15 3.62
CA ALA A 94 16.20 -1.09 2.98
C ALA A 94 16.63 -0.87 1.52
N LEU A 95 16.03 0.11 0.84
CA LEU A 95 16.29 0.48 -0.56
C LEU A 95 17.69 1.10 -0.73
N ASP A 96 18.28 1.71 0.29
CA ASP A 96 19.63 2.33 0.22
C ASP A 96 20.76 1.29 0.04
N ASN A 97 20.47 -0.01 0.15
CA ASN A 97 21.47 -1.08 0.03
C ASN A 97 21.18 -2.17 -1.03
N ILE A 98 19.96 -2.34 -1.55
CA ILE A 98 19.59 -3.62 -2.23
C ILE A 98 18.82 -3.49 -3.54
N PHE A 99 18.12 -2.37 -3.81
CA PHE A 99 17.16 -2.31 -4.91
C PHE A 99 17.55 -1.33 -6.01
N TYR A 100 18.58 -1.71 -6.77
CA TYR A 100 18.74 -1.36 -8.19
C TYR A 100 17.71 -2.11 -9.09
N VAL A 101 16.49 -2.36 -8.58
CA VAL A 101 15.44 -3.16 -9.24
C VAL A 101 14.18 -2.30 -9.42
N ALA A 102 14.35 -1.17 -10.09
CA ALA A 102 13.23 -0.39 -10.63
C ALA A 102 13.19 -0.46 -12.16
N ASP A 103 13.75 -1.52 -12.76
CA ASP A 103 13.64 -1.73 -14.22
C ASP A 103 12.24 -2.25 -14.62
N SER A 104 11.45 -2.72 -13.65
CA SER A 104 10.08 -3.20 -13.90
C SER A 104 9.08 -2.04 -13.93
N ILE A 105 8.25 -1.98 -14.97
CA ILE A 105 7.19 -0.95 -15.14
C ILE A 105 6.23 -0.96 -13.94
N THR A 106 5.95 -2.15 -13.38
CA THR A 106 5.03 -2.31 -12.23
C THR A 106 5.64 -1.78 -10.93
N GLY A 107 6.94 -1.99 -10.70
CA GLY A 107 7.65 -1.47 -9.53
C GLY A 107 7.76 0.06 -9.55
N LEU A 108 8.12 0.64 -10.69
CA LEU A 108 8.18 2.11 -10.87
C LEU A 108 6.80 2.76 -10.67
N THR A 109 5.75 2.12 -11.17
CA THR A 109 4.37 2.57 -10.97
C THR A 109 4.00 2.61 -9.49
N ILE A 110 4.33 1.57 -8.72
CA ILE A 110 4.08 1.54 -7.27
C ILE A 110 4.86 2.62 -6.55
N GLN A 111 6.15 2.78 -6.84
CA GLN A 111 6.97 3.81 -6.20
C GLN A 111 6.42 5.22 -6.45
N THR A 112 5.93 5.48 -7.68
CA THR A 112 5.35 6.77 -8.05
C THR A 112 3.99 7.03 -7.40
N LEU A 113 3.12 6.01 -7.31
CA LEU A 113 1.79 6.14 -6.73
C LEU A 113 1.80 6.15 -5.20
N ARG A 114 2.87 5.66 -4.57
CA ARG A 114 2.94 5.46 -3.13
C ARG A 114 2.81 6.77 -2.32
N PRO A 115 3.52 7.87 -2.63
CA PRO A 115 3.30 9.14 -1.94
C PRO A 115 1.84 9.62 -2.02
N LEU A 116 1.20 9.42 -3.17
CA LEU A 116 -0.20 9.80 -3.38
C LEU A 116 -1.15 8.96 -2.50
N TYR A 117 -0.89 7.66 -2.39
CA TYR A 117 -1.61 6.76 -1.49
C TYR A 117 -1.44 7.17 -0.01
N LEU A 118 -0.20 7.44 0.43
CA LEU A 118 0.11 7.81 1.81
C LEU A 118 -0.59 9.11 2.23
N VAL A 119 -0.60 10.13 1.37
CA VAL A 119 -1.31 11.38 1.65
C VAL A 119 -2.82 11.14 1.66
N SER A 120 -3.33 10.33 0.73
CA SER A 120 -4.76 10.01 0.63
C SER A 120 -5.29 9.32 1.87
N ILE A 121 -4.55 8.36 2.42
CA ILE A 121 -5.00 7.62 3.61
C ILE A 121 -4.95 8.47 4.88
N VAL A 122 -3.95 9.36 5.00
CA VAL A 122 -3.91 10.34 6.10
C VAL A 122 -5.12 11.28 6.01
N TYR A 123 -5.40 11.83 4.83
CA TYR A 123 -6.58 12.68 4.63
C TYR A 123 -7.88 11.95 4.98
N MET A 124 -8.06 10.72 4.48
CA MET A 124 -9.24 9.91 4.78
C MET A 124 -9.38 9.64 6.28
N SER A 125 -8.28 9.38 6.99
CA SER A 125 -8.33 9.15 8.43
C SER A 125 -8.83 10.38 9.20
N VAL A 126 -8.30 11.58 8.89
CA VAL A 126 -8.70 12.85 9.52
C VAL A 126 -10.15 13.17 9.20
N GLU A 127 -10.55 13.00 7.94
CA GLU A 127 -11.90 13.30 7.49
C GLU A 127 -12.93 12.32 8.08
N ALA A 128 -12.57 11.04 8.23
CA ALA A 128 -13.40 10.05 8.92
C ALA A 128 -13.60 10.41 10.39
N PHE A 129 -12.53 10.80 11.11
CA PHE A 129 -12.64 11.29 12.49
C PHE A 129 -13.57 12.49 12.60
N ARG A 130 -13.47 13.47 11.68
CA ARG A 130 -14.32 14.67 11.67
C ARG A 130 -15.80 14.34 11.43
N ARG A 131 -16.10 13.33 10.63
CA ARG A 131 -17.49 12.90 10.35
C ARG A 131 -18.07 12.15 11.54
N GLU A 132 -17.30 11.22 12.10
CA GLU A 132 -17.72 10.43 13.25
C GLU A 132 -17.94 11.31 14.49
N SER A 133 -17.10 12.33 14.72
CA SER A 133 -17.26 13.25 15.85
C SER A 133 -18.43 14.24 15.72
N ARG A 134 -18.97 14.44 14.52
CA ARG A 134 -20.15 15.31 14.28
C ARG A 134 -21.48 14.55 14.41
N HIS A 135 -21.44 13.23 14.41
CA HIS A 135 -22.63 12.35 14.46
C HIS A 135 -22.72 11.54 15.76
N GLY A 136 -21.75 11.68 16.67
CA GLY A 136 -21.84 11.20 18.06
C GLY A 136 -22.31 12.32 18.97
#